data_AF-A0A7K5WZ31-F1
#
_entry.id   AF-A0A7K5WZ31-F1
#
_cell.length_a   1.000
_cell.length_b   1.000
_cell.length_c   1.000
_cell.angle_alpha   90.00
_cell.angle_beta   90.00
_cell.angle_gamma   90.00
#
_symmetry.space_group_name_H-M   'P 1'
#
loop_
_entity.id
_entity.type
_entity.pdbx_description
1 polymer ?
#
loop_
_entity_poly.entity_id
_entity_poly.type
_entity_poly.pdbx_seq_one_letter_code
_entity_poly.pdbx_strand_id
1 'polypeptide(L)'
;QVSRKDVLDVYIEHRLLLEQRGREGGDARSPQNQYPPELLRRFELYFKAPSAAKARVVRDVKADCIGKLVTVRGIATRVTEVKPMMVVATYSCDQCGAETYQPIQSPTFMPLLMCPSRECQTNRSGGRLYLQSRGSKFIKFQELKMQEHTDQVPVGHLPRSISVAAHGENTRLVQPGDHVSVTGVFLPLLKTGFRQGAAAGPHGRPRPVITLLILSVPQGLLSETYLEAHCIVKMNKSEEEEAGAGELSAEELRQITGEAMAGAGGASPRRSGRPPHRSMGPPQEPWGWGADGTPRRAVGLGWELWGSPGPSANPSLPHSLAQHITYVHQHSRQPPCSFQQLDMKLMRRYIAMCKRKQPVVPEALADYITAAYVEMRKEAWASKDTTYTSARTLLGILRLATALAGLRLVDVVEKEDVNEAMRLMEMSKDSLRGDKGQQSRVPRPADAIFAAVREVAGGRAVPYAEALQRCLAKGFTPAQVQDALREYEELDVLQVNAARTRITFI
;
A
#
# COMPACT_ATOMS: atom_id res chain seq x y z
N GLN A 1 15.54 9.83 43.38
CA GLN A 1 16.60 9.06 42.69
C GLN A 1 16.42 9.23 41.20
N VAL A 2 17.23 10.07 40.55
CA VAL A 2 17.21 10.19 39.08
C VAL A 2 17.95 8.98 38.54
N SER A 3 17.24 8.00 37.98
CA SER A 3 17.88 6.89 37.26
C SER A 3 18.71 7.49 36.12
N ARG A 4 20.03 7.34 36.17
CA ARG A 4 20.92 7.75 35.08
C ARG A 4 20.60 6.90 33.85
N LYS A 5 19.90 7.48 32.87
CA LYS A 5 19.48 6.77 31.64
C LYS A 5 20.52 6.84 30.52
N ASP A 6 21.38 7.86 30.53
CA ASP A 6 22.30 8.15 29.41
C ASP A 6 23.72 8.53 29.90
N VAL A 7 24.72 8.25 29.06
CA VAL A 7 26.14 8.53 29.29
C VAL A 7 26.39 10.05 29.38
N LEU A 8 25.70 10.83 28.56
CA LEU A 8 25.75 12.31 28.59
C LEU A 8 25.33 12.88 29.95
N ASP A 9 24.39 12.22 30.63
CA ASP A 9 23.89 12.68 31.92
C ASP A 9 24.96 12.59 33.00
N VAL A 10 25.74 11.51 32.97
CA VAL A 10 26.87 11.29 33.87
C VAL A 10 27.94 12.36 33.65
N TYR A 11 28.22 12.70 32.39
CA TYR A 11 29.18 13.76 32.06
C TYR A 11 28.70 15.15 32.50
N ILE A 12 27.40 15.46 32.33
CA ILE A 12 26.82 16.73 32.79
C ILE A 12 26.87 16.83 34.31
N GLU A 13 26.52 15.76 35.03
CA GLU A 13 26.57 15.71 36.48
C GLU A 13 28.01 15.87 36.99
N HIS A 14 28.97 15.15 36.40
CA HIS A 14 30.39 15.29 36.73
C HIS A 14 30.89 16.73 36.52
N ARG A 15 30.46 17.40 35.44
CA ARG A 15 30.77 18.81 35.17
C ARG A 15 30.16 19.76 36.18
N LEU A 16 28.89 19.57 36.55
CA LEU A 16 28.21 20.37 37.57
C LEU A 16 28.82 20.19 38.96
N LEU A 17 29.22 18.97 39.32
CA LEU A 17 29.91 18.68 40.58
C LEU A 17 31.30 19.33 40.63
N LEU A 18 32.05 19.29 39.52
CA LEU A 18 33.32 20.00 39.40
C LEU A 18 33.14 21.53 39.49
N GLU A 19 32.05 22.05 38.92
CA GLU A 19 31.71 23.48 38.99
C GLU A 19 31.34 23.93 40.41
N GLN A 20 30.60 23.11 41.15
CA GLN A 20 30.25 23.38 42.56
C GLN A 20 31.49 23.37 43.47
N ARG A 21 32.40 22.39 43.29
CA ARG A 21 33.68 22.37 44.02
C ARG A 21 34.59 23.55 43.69
N GLY A 22 34.59 24.01 42.44
CA GLY A 22 35.38 25.18 42.02
C GLY A 22 34.93 26.50 42.66
N ARG A 23 33.67 26.61 43.09
CA ARG A 23 33.15 27.82 43.77
C ARG A 23 33.59 27.94 45.23
N GLU A 24 33.96 26.85 45.90
CA GLU A 24 34.45 26.90 47.30
C GLU A 24 35.81 27.60 47.43
N GLY A 25 36.54 27.78 46.32
CA GLY A 25 37.85 28.46 46.28
C GLY A 25 37.83 29.95 45.93
N GLY A 26 36.67 30.58 45.72
CA GLY A 26 36.57 32.03 45.44
C GLY A 26 37.07 32.52 44.06
N ASP A 27 37.83 31.71 43.31
CA ASP A 27 38.25 32.06 41.95
C ASP A 27 37.16 31.74 40.93
N ALA A 28 36.48 32.79 40.45
CA ALA A 28 35.63 32.68 39.28
C ALA A 28 36.47 32.15 38.11
N ARG A 29 36.10 30.98 37.56
CA ARG A 29 36.71 30.46 36.33
C ARG A 29 36.73 31.57 35.28
N SER A 30 37.85 31.67 34.56
CA SER A 30 37.98 32.61 33.44
C SER A 30 36.76 32.48 32.50
N PRO A 31 36.16 33.57 32.01
CA PRO A 31 34.95 33.52 31.17
C PRO A 31 35.10 32.65 29.91
N GLN A 32 36.35 32.37 29.49
CA GLN A 32 36.69 31.47 28.38
C GLN A 32 36.47 29.98 28.66
N ASN A 33 36.40 29.54 29.92
CA ASN A 33 36.20 28.14 30.30
C ASN A 33 34.81 27.88 30.92
N GLN A 34 33.85 28.77 30.65
CA GLN A 34 32.47 28.56 31.05
C GLN A 34 31.79 27.53 30.12
N TYR A 35 30.98 26.64 30.71
CA TYR A 35 30.24 25.65 29.92
C TYR A 35 29.22 26.35 29.02
N PRO A 36 29.25 26.13 27.69
CA PRO A 36 28.25 26.72 26.80
C PRO A 36 26.87 26.12 27.09
N PRO A 37 25.79 26.93 27.04
CA PRO A 37 24.44 26.45 27.36
C PRO A 37 23.97 25.36 26.39
N GLU A 38 24.47 25.33 25.15
CA GLU A 38 24.14 24.27 24.19
C GLU A 38 24.62 22.89 24.68
N LEU A 39 25.69 22.81 25.47
CA LEU A 39 26.24 21.56 26.00
C LEU A 39 25.35 20.97 27.09
N LEU A 40 24.73 21.82 27.90
CA LEU A 40 23.87 21.43 29.03
C LEU A 40 22.41 21.21 28.63
N ARG A 41 21.99 21.76 27.48
CA ARG A 41 20.59 21.67 27.01
C ARG A 41 20.21 20.22 26.67
N ARG A 42 19.17 19.67 27.32
CA ARG A 42 18.63 18.31 27.08
C ARG A 42 17.31 18.24 26.33
N PHE A 43 16.69 19.38 26.10
CA PHE A 43 15.43 19.47 25.37
C PHE A 43 15.64 20.28 24.09
N GLU A 44 14.81 20.01 23.11
CA GLU A 44 14.68 20.80 21.90
C GLU A 44 13.28 21.40 21.86
N LEU A 45 13.17 22.57 21.23
CA LEU A 45 11.91 23.29 21.10
C LEU A 45 11.60 23.40 19.62
N TYR A 46 10.42 22.93 19.26
CA TYR A 46 9.92 23.00 17.91
C TYR A 46 8.68 23.90 17.85
N PHE A 47 8.57 24.65 16.77
CA PHE A 47 7.38 25.45 16.50
C PHE A 47 6.43 24.65 15.62
N LYS A 48 5.20 24.48 16.12
CA LYS A 48 4.08 24.02 15.30
C LYS A 48 3.42 25.24 14.67
N ALA A 49 3.16 25.18 13.36
CA ALA A 49 2.46 26.25 12.69
C ALA A 49 1.06 26.46 13.31
N PRO A 50 0.58 27.70 13.42
CA PRO A 50 -0.79 27.97 13.84
C PRO A 50 -1.78 27.39 12.83
N SER A 51 -2.94 26.90 13.29
CA SER A 51 -3.95 26.24 12.44
C SER A 51 -4.47 27.12 11.30
N ALA A 52 -4.37 28.44 11.43
CA ALA A 52 -4.75 29.40 10.39
C ALA A 52 -3.73 29.50 9.23
N ALA A 53 -2.50 29.02 9.42
CA ALA A 53 -1.45 29.10 8.40
C ALA A 53 -1.74 28.12 7.26
N LYS A 54 -2.01 28.67 6.07
CA LYS A 54 -2.20 27.86 4.86
C LYS A 54 -0.88 27.27 4.42
N ALA A 55 -0.92 25.99 4.06
CA ALA A 55 0.24 25.32 3.48
C ALA A 55 0.50 25.84 2.06
N ARG A 56 1.77 26.10 1.76
CA ARG A 56 2.24 26.60 0.47
C ARG A 56 2.83 25.48 -0.37
N VAL A 57 2.79 25.67 -1.68
CA VAL A 57 3.48 24.79 -2.64
C VAL A 57 4.96 25.15 -2.66
N VAL A 58 5.84 24.18 -2.93
CA VAL A 58 7.30 24.40 -3.04
C VAL A 58 7.62 25.55 -4.02
N ARG A 59 6.87 25.69 -5.11
CA ARG A 59 7.03 26.74 -6.12
C ARG A 59 6.71 28.15 -5.62
N ASP A 60 5.80 28.28 -4.65
CA ASP A 60 5.38 29.57 -4.10
C ASP A 60 6.36 30.10 -3.04
N VAL A 61 7.34 29.28 -2.64
CA VAL A 61 8.42 29.70 -1.74
C VAL A 61 9.40 30.56 -2.53
N LYS A 62 9.24 31.88 -2.41
CA LYS A 62 10.08 32.92 -3.05
C LYS A 62 10.98 33.62 -2.02
N ALA A 63 11.76 34.59 -2.48
CA ALA A 63 12.68 35.38 -1.65
C ALA A 63 12.00 36.03 -0.43
N ASP A 64 10.73 36.42 -0.53
CA ASP A 64 9.96 37.03 0.57
C ASP A 64 9.77 36.11 1.78
N CYS A 65 10.05 34.81 1.63
CA CYS A 65 9.88 33.78 2.65
C CYS A 65 11.17 33.47 3.41
N ILE A 66 12.30 34.08 3.04
CA ILE A 66 13.58 33.85 3.72
C ILE A 66 13.47 34.32 5.17
N GLY A 67 13.85 33.45 6.11
CA GLY A 67 13.79 33.69 7.56
C GLY A 67 12.38 33.60 8.17
N LYS A 68 11.34 33.25 7.40
CA LYS A 68 9.98 33.08 7.90
C LYS A 68 9.65 31.61 8.15
N LEU A 69 8.79 31.36 9.14
CA LEU A 69 8.20 30.04 9.37
C LEU A 69 7.17 29.76 8.28
N VAL A 70 7.47 28.83 7.38
CA VAL A 70 6.61 28.43 6.28
C VAL A 70 6.22 26.97 6.42
N THR A 71 4.99 26.66 6.01
CA THR A 71 4.52 25.28 5.90
C THR A 71 4.45 24.91 4.43
N VAL A 72 5.20 23.89 4.03
CA VAL A 72 5.33 23.46 2.64
C VAL A 72 4.82 22.03 2.51
N ARG A 73 3.99 21.78 1.50
CA ARG A 73 3.51 20.42 1.16
C ARG A 73 4.28 19.86 -0.01
N GLY A 74 4.58 18.56 0.05
CA GLY A 74 5.25 17.86 -1.03
C GLY A 74 5.39 16.37 -0.77
N ILE A 75 6.07 15.69 -1.67
CA ILE A 75 6.36 14.26 -1.61
C ILE A 75 7.83 14.08 -1.29
N ALA A 76 8.15 13.27 -0.28
CA ALA A 76 9.52 12.92 0.04
C ALA A 76 10.07 11.97 -1.02
N THR A 77 11.10 12.39 -1.76
CA THR A 77 11.71 11.58 -2.84
C THR A 77 12.93 10.82 -2.36
N ARG A 78 13.79 11.51 -1.61
CA ARG A 78 15.03 10.95 -1.07
C ARG A 78 15.15 11.29 0.40
N VAL A 79 15.37 10.27 1.20
CA VAL A 79 15.60 10.41 2.64
C VAL A 79 16.95 9.76 2.93
N THR A 80 17.89 10.49 3.53
CA THR A 80 19.17 9.89 3.94
C THR A 80 19.01 9.13 5.25
N GLU A 81 19.96 8.24 5.56
CA GLU A 81 20.07 7.70 6.91
C GLU A 81 20.43 8.78 7.93
N VAL A 82 20.19 8.49 9.21
CA VAL A 82 20.50 9.42 10.31
C VAL A 82 21.99 9.48 10.55
N LYS A 83 22.54 10.68 10.52
CA LYS A 83 23.95 10.98 10.77
C LYS A 83 24.09 11.79 12.07
N PRO A 84 25.13 11.56 12.89
CA PRO A 84 25.37 12.41 14.05
C PRO A 84 25.98 13.75 13.61
N MET A 85 25.33 14.87 13.95
CA MET A 85 25.84 16.23 13.76
C MET A 85 26.38 16.75 15.08
N MET A 86 27.63 17.22 15.09
CA MET A 86 28.26 17.77 16.27
C MET A 86 27.82 19.22 16.50
N VAL A 87 27.35 19.53 17.70
CA VAL A 87 26.91 20.89 18.09
C VAL A 87 27.94 21.58 18.98
N VAL A 88 28.57 20.81 19.88
CA VAL A 88 29.66 21.32 20.73
C VAL A 88 30.79 20.34 20.68
N ALA A 89 31.94 20.79 20.18
CA ALA A 89 33.20 20.06 20.24
C ALA A 89 33.90 20.35 21.57
N THR A 90 34.27 19.30 22.30
CA THR A 90 35.10 19.41 23.51
C THR A 90 36.51 18.95 23.20
N TYR A 91 37.49 19.77 23.52
CA TYR A 91 38.91 19.44 23.39
C TYR A 91 39.54 19.31 24.77
N SER A 92 40.52 18.43 24.88
CA SER A 92 41.34 18.24 26.09
C SER A 92 42.79 18.58 25.77
N CYS A 93 43.44 19.35 26.65
CA CYS A 93 44.86 19.67 26.53
C CYS A 93 45.72 18.57 27.16
N ASP A 94 46.81 18.20 26.49
CA ASP A 94 47.77 17.19 26.97
C ASP A 94 48.59 17.65 28.18
N GLN A 95 48.94 18.93 28.24
CA GLN A 95 49.83 19.47 29.27
C GLN A 95 49.10 20.03 30.49
N CYS A 96 48.05 20.86 30.29
CA CYS A 96 47.30 21.45 31.40
C CYS A 96 46.05 20.65 31.80
N GLY A 97 45.64 19.65 31.01
CA GLY A 97 44.43 18.87 31.29
C GLY A 97 43.12 19.67 31.19
N ALA A 98 43.17 20.96 30.82
CA ALA A 98 41.98 21.79 30.71
C ALA A 98 41.11 21.35 29.52
N GLU A 99 39.79 21.32 29.74
CA GLU A 99 38.80 21.13 28.69
C GLU A 99 38.41 22.48 28.06
N THR A 100 38.37 22.55 26.74
CA THR A 100 37.93 23.74 25.99
C THR A 100 36.76 23.39 25.08
N TYR A 101 35.80 24.30 24.95
CA TYR A 101 34.54 24.06 24.24
C TYR A 101 34.41 24.98 23.03
N GLN A 102 34.11 24.40 21.88
CA GLN A 102 33.83 25.14 20.64
C GLN A 102 32.40 24.81 20.18
N PRO A 103 31.45 25.76 20.25
CA PRO A 103 30.14 25.59 19.64
C PRO A 103 30.26 25.66 18.12
N ILE A 104 29.58 24.75 17.42
CA ILE A 104 29.61 24.61 15.97
C ILE A 104 28.20 24.84 15.44
N GLN A 105 28.03 25.90 14.66
CA GLN A 105 26.76 26.21 13.98
C GLN A 105 26.81 25.88 12.49
N SER A 106 28.00 25.93 11.89
CA SER A 106 28.21 25.70 10.46
C SER A 106 28.46 24.22 10.14
N PRO A 107 28.11 23.75 8.93
CA PRO A 107 28.39 22.38 8.50
C PRO A 107 29.90 22.09 8.38
N THR A 108 30.72 23.12 8.22
CA THR A 108 32.18 23.06 8.21
C THR A 108 32.72 23.87 9.38
N PHE A 109 33.71 23.33 10.09
CA PHE A 109 34.39 24.04 11.17
C PHE A 109 35.88 23.70 11.17
N MET A 110 36.69 24.62 11.71
CA MET A 110 38.12 24.42 11.90
C MET A 110 38.37 24.04 13.36
N PRO A 111 39.06 22.91 13.64
CA PRO A 111 39.34 22.49 15.00
C PRO A 111 40.39 23.38 15.65
N LEU A 112 40.26 23.61 16.95
CA LEU A 112 41.29 24.27 17.74
C LEU A 112 42.47 23.32 17.98
N LEU A 113 43.67 23.74 17.60
CA LEU A 113 44.91 22.95 17.77
C LEU A 113 45.73 23.39 19.00
N MET A 114 45.62 24.66 19.38
CA MET A 114 46.39 25.27 20.46
C MET A 114 45.48 25.59 21.64
N CYS A 115 45.94 25.31 22.85
CA CYS A 115 45.17 25.56 24.06
C CYS A 115 45.05 27.07 24.37
N PRO A 116 43.83 27.66 24.46
CA PRO A 116 43.62 29.04 24.89
C PRO A 116 43.69 29.23 26.42
N SER A 117 43.97 28.19 27.21
CA SER A 117 44.03 28.29 28.67
C SER A 117 45.16 29.22 29.14
N ARG A 118 44.91 29.99 30.21
CA ARG A 118 45.91 30.88 30.81
C ARG A 118 47.14 30.12 31.31
N GLU A 119 46.96 28.91 31.82
CA GLU A 119 48.07 28.04 32.28
C GLU A 119 49.05 27.71 31.15
N CYS A 120 48.56 27.29 29.98
CA CYS A 120 49.44 27.01 28.83
C CYS A 120 50.04 28.27 28.20
N GLN A 121 49.34 29.41 28.26
CA GLN A 121 49.86 30.68 27.75
C GLN A 121 50.98 31.24 28.65
N THR A 122 50.77 31.23 29.96
CA THR A 122 51.77 31.72 30.93
C THR A 122 53.00 30.83 30.96
N ASN A 123 52.82 29.50 30.90
CA ASN A 123 53.93 28.55 30.92
C ASN A 123 54.64 28.40 29.55
N ARG A 124 54.13 29.05 28.49
CA ARG A 124 54.62 28.95 27.09
C ARG A 124 54.81 27.51 26.59
N SER A 125 54.12 26.57 27.21
CA SER A 125 54.32 25.14 26.98
C SER A 125 53.57 24.66 25.72
N GLY A 126 52.62 25.46 25.22
CA GLY A 126 52.02 25.29 23.90
C GLY A 126 51.27 23.97 23.73
N GLY A 127 50.52 23.56 24.76
CA GLY A 127 49.84 22.26 24.79
C GLY A 127 48.92 22.03 23.60
N ARG A 128 48.94 20.80 23.10
CA ARG A 128 48.16 20.37 21.93
C ARG A 128 46.79 19.93 22.38
N LEU A 129 45.77 20.42 21.68
CA LEU A 129 44.39 20.05 21.93
C LEU A 129 43.99 18.79 21.15
N TYR A 130 43.39 17.83 21.86
CA TYR A 130 42.80 16.62 21.30
C TYR A 130 41.28 16.66 21.42
N LEU A 131 40.58 16.45 20.30
CA LEU A 131 39.12 16.38 20.27
C LEU A 131 38.64 15.12 20.99
N GLN A 132 37.79 15.29 21.99
CA GLN A 132 37.20 14.19 22.74
C GLN A 132 35.73 13.99 22.33
N SER A 133 35.45 12.88 21.63
CA SER A 133 34.08 12.55 21.19
C SER A 133 33.13 12.33 22.36
N ARG A 134 33.57 11.67 23.44
CA ARG A 134 32.72 11.39 24.62
C ARG A 134 32.25 12.65 25.37
N GLY A 135 33.07 13.70 25.38
CA GLY A 135 32.72 14.98 25.99
C GLY A 135 31.91 15.90 25.07
N SER A 136 31.91 15.61 23.77
CA SER A 136 31.25 16.40 22.74
C SER A 136 29.77 16.06 22.64
N LYS A 137 28.96 17.04 22.22
CA LYS A 137 27.52 16.86 22.04
C LYS A 137 27.17 16.64 20.57
N PHE A 138 26.45 15.55 20.32
CA PHE A 138 25.91 15.21 19.00
C PHE A 138 24.39 15.24 19.01
N ILE A 139 23.80 15.71 17.91
CA ILE A 139 22.36 15.68 17.64
C ILE A 139 22.14 14.83 16.38
N LYS A 140 21.02 14.13 16.32
CA LYS A 140 20.61 13.39 15.11
C LYS A 140 20.34 14.39 13.98
N PHE A 141 20.92 14.14 12.82
CA PHE A 141 20.73 14.94 11.62
C PHE A 141 20.33 14.05 10.46
N GLN A 142 19.37 14.51 9.67
CA GLN A 142 18.90 13.82 8.49
C GLN A 142 18.60 14.82 7.39
N GLU A 143 19.05 14.50 6.16
CA GLU A 143 18.76 15.30 4.98
C GLU A 143 17.63 14.64 4.19
N LEU A 144 16.59 15.42 3.88
CA LEU A 144 15.46 14.98 3.07
C LEU A 144 15.36 15.86 1.82
N LYS A 145 15.00 15.26 0.69
CA LYS A 145 14.59 15.99 -0.52
C LYS A 145 13.10 15.82 -0.73
N MET A 146 12.40 16.94 -0.77
CA MET A 146 10.96 17.00 -0.99
C MET A 146 10.68 17.58 -2.36
N GLN A 147 9.79 16.95 -3.11
CA GLN A 147 9.33 17.37 -4.43
C GLN A 147 7.93 17.97 -4.33
N GLU A 148 7.59 18.90 -5.22
CA GLU A 148 6.22 19.41 -5.30
C GLU A 148 5.21 18.31 -5.69
N HIS A 149 3.97 18.49 -5.27
CA HIS A 149 2.89 17.55 -5.57
C HIS A 149 2.51 17.61 -7.05
N THR A 150 2.35 16.47 -7.72
CA THR A 150 2.05 16.39 -9.16
C THR A 150 0.80 17.16 -9.55
N ASP A 151 -0.27 17.09 -8.77
CA ASP A 151 -1.54 17.80 -9.04
C ASP A 151 -1.41 19.33 -9.07
N GLN A 152 -0.37 19.88 -8.45
CA GLN A 152 -0.15 21.32 -8.35
C GLN A 152 0.87 21.82 -9.39
N VAL A 153 1.43 20.92 -10.21
CA VAL A 153 2.38 21.27 -11.26
C VAL A 153 1.62 21.81 -12.48
N PRO A 154 1.90 23.04 -12.93
CA PRO A 154 1.29 23.55 -14.15
C PRO A 154 1.74 22.75 -15.38
N VAL A 155 0.84 22.58 -16.34
CA VAL A 155 1.07 21.83 -17.58
C VAL A 155 2.33 22.37 -18.28
N GLY A 156 3.25 21.47 -18.64
CA GLY A 156 4.49 21.80 -19.34
C GLY A 156 5.69 22.18 -18.47
N HIS A 157 5.55 22.25 -17.14
CA HIS A 157 6.68 22.48 -16.24
C HIS A 157 7.20 21.20 -15.57
N LEU A 158 8.51 21.17 -15.31
CA LEU A 158 9.14 20.11 -14.52
C LEU A 158 8.92 20.36 -13.02
N PRO A 159 8.72 19.30 -12.23
CA PRO A 159 8.52 19.39 -10.80
C PRO A 159 9.78 19.87 -10.06
N ARG A 160 9.67 20.91 -9.23
CA ARG A 160 10.76 21.44 -8.41
C ARG A 160 10.96 20.63 -7.12
N SER A 161 12.20 20.58 -6.64
CA SER A 161 12.54 19.97 -5.36
C SER A 161 13.22 20.96 -4.43
N ILE A 162 13.02 20.77 -3.13
CA ILE A 162 13.61 21.53 -2.04
C ILE A 162 14.31 20.58 -1.06
N SER A 163 15.47 21.00 -0.55
CA SER A 163 16.19 20.28 0.49
C SER A 163 15.65 20.68 1.86
N VAL A 164 15.40 19.69 2.71
CA VAL A 164 14.88 19.84 4.07
C VAL A 164 15.90 19.22 5.03
N ALA A 165 16.31 20.00 6.03
CA ALA A 165 17.18 19.53 7.10
C ALA A 165 16.32 19.21 8.33
N ALA A 166 16.30 17.94 8.76
CA ALA A 166 15.67 17.53 9.99
C ALA A 166 16.72 17.30 11.07
N HIS A 167 16.53 17.95 12.21
CA HIS A 167 17.36 17.82 13.40
C HIS A 167 16.57 17.08 14.50
N GLY A 168 17.26 16.36 15.38
CA GLY A 168 16.69 15.86 16.63
C GLY A 168 15.68 14.72 16.48
N GLU A 169 14.56 14.83 17.18
CA GLU A 169 13.45 13.87 17.21
C GLU A 169 12.64 13.85 15.92
N ASN A 170 12.71 14.89 15.09
CA ASN A 170 12.07 14.90 13.77
C ASN A 170 12.71 13.93 12.76
N THR A 171 13.83 13.29 13.12
CA THR A 171 14.51 12.31 12.27
C THR A 171 13.74 10.98 12.22
N ARG A 172 13.80 10.27 11.08
CA ARG A 172 13.12 8.99 10.80
C ARG A 172 11.59 9.02 10.77
N LEU A 173 10.97 10.19 10.85
CA LEU A 173 9.53 10.30 10.70
C LEU A 173 9.07 10.00 9.27
N VAL A 174 9.86 10.38 8.26
CA VAL A 174 9.45 10.34 6.84
C VAL A 174 10.09 9.18 6.10
N GLN A 175 9.33 8.50 5.24
CA GLN A 175 9.82 7.51 4.30
C GLN A 175 9.78 8.05 2.86
N PRO A 176 10.64 7.53 1.94
CA PRO A 176 10.57 7.90 0.53
C PRO A 176 9.24 7.43 -0.07
N GLY A 177 8.56 8.32 -0.79
CA GLY A 177 7.21 8.13 -1.33
C GLY A 177 6.11 8.78 -0.50
N ASP A 178 6.41 9.27 0.71
CA ASP A 178 5.40 9.85 1.59
C ASP A 178 5.04 11.29 1.17
N HIS A 179 3.75 11.57 1.07
CA HIS A 179 3.16 12.90 1.05
C HIS A 179 3.26 13.48 2.47
N VAL A 180 3.97 14.59 2.60
CA VAL A 180 4.29 15.22 3.88
C VAL A 180 4.03 16.73 3.83
N SER A 181 3.62 17.27 4.98
CA SER A 181 3.57 18.70 5.25
C SER A 181 4.69 19.02 6.24
N VAL A 182 5.67 19.78 5.80
CA VAL A 182 6.81 20.20 6.62
C VAL A 182 6.64 21.67 6.97
N THR A 183 6.59 21.96 8.27
CA THR A 183 6.70 23.32 8.80
C THR A 183 8.15 23.58 9.21
N GLY A 184 8.72 24.65 8.72
CA GLY A 184 10.11 24.99 8.97
C GLY A 184 10.48 26.42 8.59
N VAL A 185 11.70 26.81 8.94
CA VAL A 185 12.25 28.12 8.56
C VAL A 185 13.04 27.98 7.27
N PHE A 186 12.75 28.83 6.29
CA PHE A 186 13.45 28.81 5.00
C PHE A 186 14.74 29.64 5.08
N LEU A 187 15.90 28.99 4.95
CA LEU A 187 17.21 29.59 5.18
C LEU A 187 18.15 29.37 3.98
N PRO A 188 19.01 30.36 3.65
CA PRO A 188 20.10 30.16 2.71
C PRO A 188 21.23 29.38 3.39
N LEU A 189 21.80 28.41 2.65
CA LEU A 189 23.02 27.71 3.01
C LEU A 189 24.22 28.47 2.47
N LEU A 190 25.09 28.94 3.37
CA LEU A 190 26.38 29.49 3.02
C LEU A 190 27.36 28.34 2.75
N LYS A 191 27.52 27.94 1.49
CA LYS A 191 28.60 27.02 1.11
C LYS A 191 29.91 27.79 1.02
N THR A 192 30.85 27.49 1.90
CA THR A 192 32.26 27.83 1.71
C THR A 192 32.84 26.92 0.62
N GLY A 193 32.68 27.31 -0.65
CA GLY A 193 33.14 26.54 -1.80
C GLY A 193 34.68 26.49 -1.95
N PHE A 194 35.14 25.82 -3.00
CA PHE A 194 36.56 25.75 -3.39
C PHE A 194 37.19 27.14 -3.33
N ARG A 195 38.20 27.31 -2.47
CA ARG A 195 39.18 28.36 -2.67
C ARG A 195 39.79 28.07 -4.03
N GLN A 196 39.48 28.85 -5.06
CA GLN A 196 40.41 29.02 -6.18
C GLN A 196 41.66 29.62 -5.54
N GLY A 197 42.54 28.74 -5.07
CA GLY A 197 43.87 29.10 -4.64
C GLY A 197 44.50 29.84 -5.80
N ALA A 198 45.04 31.02 -5.51
CA ALA A 198 45.95 31.71 -6.39
C ALA A 198 46.92 30.68 -6.96
N ALA A 199 46.76 30.35 -8.24
CA ALA A 199 47.75 29.59 -8.97
C ALA A 199 49.06 30.35 -8.81
N ALA A 200 50.11 29.62 -8.46
CA ALA A 200 51.47 30.11 -8.47
C ALA A 200 51.70 30.88 -9.78
N GLY A 201 52.05 32.16 -9.67
CA GLY A 201 52.53 32.90 -10.83
C GLY A 201 53.78 32.20 -11.38
N PRO A 202 54.04 32.27 -12.69
CA PRO A 202 55.35 31.88 -13.20
C PRO A 202 56.37 32.78 -12.50
N HIS A 203 57.40 32.19 -11.90
CA HIS A 203 58.50 32.84 -11.15
C HIS A 203 58.35 33.04 -9.62
N GLY A 204 57.91 32.01 -8.90
CA GLY A 204 58.52 31.56 -7.63
C GLY A 204 59.09 32.60 -6.63
N ARG A 205 58.42 33.73 -6.39
CA ARG A 205 58.78 34.69 -5.34
C ARG A 205 57.62 34.93 -4.38
N PRO A 206 57.81 34.81 -3.06
CA PRO A 206 56.78 35.13 -2.08
C PRO A 206 56.55 36.66 -2.04
N ARG A 207 55.31 37.10 -2.20
CA ARG A 207 54.92 38.51 -2.00
C ARG A 207 54.75 38.81 -0.50
N PRO A 208 55.09 40.03 -0.03
CA PRO A 208 54.96 40.40 1.38
C PRO A 208 53.49 40.36 1.84
N VAL A 209 53.30 39.92 3.09
CA VAL A 209 52.04 39.49 3.72
C VAL A 209 50.97 40.61 3.81
N ILE A 210 51.33 41.86 3.52
CA ILE A 210 50.44 43.03 3.72
C ILE A 210 49.49 43.25 2.53
N THR A 211 49.72 42.65 1.36
CA THR A 211 48.84 42.79 0.18
C THR A 211 47.94 41.58 -0.07
N LEU A 212 47.63 40.79 0.97
CA LEU A 212 46.80 39.58 0.86
C LEU A 212 45.40 39.71 1.48
N LEU A 213 45.10 40.85 2.13
CA LEU A 213 43.81 41.09 2.78
C LEU A 213 42.74 41.76 1.89
N ILE A 214 43.08 42.24 0.68
CA ILE A 214 42.16 43.06 -0.15
C ILE A 214 41.72 42.37 -1.46
N LEU A 215 42.14 41.13 -1.74
CA LEU A 215 41.77 40.40 -2.96
C LEU A 215 41.16 39.02 -2.70
N SER A 216 40.38 38.85 -1.61
CA SER A 216 39.42 37.74 -1.54
C SER A 216 38.14 38.15 -2.27
N VAL A 217 38.08 37.89 -3.58
CA VAL A 217 36.87 38.00 -4.39
C VAL A 217 35.74 37.22 -3.70
N PRO A 218 34.56 37.83 -3.47
CA PRO A 218 33.48 37.20 -2.74
C PRO A 218 32.92 36.01 -3.54
N GLN A 219 32.66 34.95 -2.77
CA GLN A 219 31.67 33.91 -3.01
C GLN A 219 30.51 34.43 -3.89
N GLY A 220 30.14 33.69 -4.94
CA GLY A 220 28.98 34.05 -5.76
C GLY A 220 27.71 34.22 -4.91
N LEU A 221 26.83 35.16 -5.29
CA LEU A 221 25.55 35.45 -4.63
C LEU A 221 24.53 34.29 -4.69
N LEU A 222 24.86 33.20 -5.41
CA LEU A 222 24.03 32.01 -5.52
C LEU A 222 24.14 31.21 -4.21
N SER A 223 23.20 31.47 -3.30
CA SER A 223 22.98 30.64 -2.12
C SER A 223 22.06 29.46 -2.49
N GLU A 224 22.51 28.25 -2.19
CA GLU A 224 21.58 27.13 -2.10
C GLU A 224 20.66 27.39 -0.91
N THR A 225 19.42 26.94 -0.98
CA THR A 225 18.44 27.13 0.10
C THR A 225 18.00 25.79 0.66
N TYR A 226 17.70 25.78 1.96
CA TYR A 226 17.15 24.63 2.64
C TYR A 226 16.06 25.06 3.60
N LEU A 227 15.19 24.11 3.92
CA LEU A 227 14.14 24.28 4.92
C LEU A 227 14.57 23.58 6.21
N GLU A 228 14.75 24.32 7.29
CA GLU A 228 15.00 23.75 8.62
C GLU A 228 13.68 23.26 9.21
N ALA A 229 13.50 21.94 9.34
CA ALA A 229 12.24 21.34 9.73
C ALA A 229 12.02 21.39 11.25
N HIS A 230 10.94 22.05 11.65
CA HIS A 230 10.50 22.11 13.04
C HIS A 230 9.36 21.13 13.33
N CYS A 231 8.43 20.95 12.39
CA CYS A 231 7.33 20.01 12.56
C CYS A 231 7.08 19.30 11.23
N ILE A 232 7.01 17.98 11.27
CA ILE A 232 6.73 17.15 10.11
C ILE A 232 5.46 16.37 10.37
N VAL A 233 4.46 16.55 9.50
CA VAL A 233 3.18 15.85 9.56
C VAL A 233 3.03 15.04 8.28
N LYS A 234 2.83 13.73 8.40
CA LYS A 234 2.50 12.88 7.26
C LYS A 234 1.08 13.21 6.79
N MET A 235 0.96 13.51 5.51
CA MET A 235 -0.31 13.72 4.81
C MET A 235 -0.73 12.51 3.98
N ASN A 236 0.08 11.45 3.98
CA ASN A 236 -0.28 10.20 3.34
C ASN A 236 -1.66 9.78 3.80
N LYS A 237 -2.62 9.91 2.87
CA LYS A 237 -4.01 9.50 3.01
C LYS A 237 -4.68 10.08 4.27
N SER A 238 -5.34 11.23 4.10
CA SER A 238 -6.41 11.73 4.99
C SER A 238 -6.81 10.76 6.10
N GLU A 239 -6.28 10.95 7.32
CA GLU A 239 -6.72 10.24 8.53
C GLU A 239 -6.50 8.71 8.55
N GLU A 240 -5.83 8.10 7.55
CA GLU A 240 -5.76 6.64 7.41
C GLU A 240 -4.79 5.93 8.37
N GLU A 241 -3.75 6.60 8.89
CA GLU A 241 -2.90 6.02 9.96
C GLU A 241 -3.54 6.17 11.35
N GLU A 242 -4.30 7.24 11.63
CA GLU A 242 -5.10 7.32 12.86
C GLU A 242 -6.26 6.30 12.84
N ALA A 243 -6.84 6.02 11.67
CA ALA A 243 -7.84 4.97 11.48
C ALA A 243 -7.27 3.53 11.53
N GLY A 244 -5.94 3.36 11.48
CA GLY A 244 -5.29 2.09 11.77
C GLY A 244 -5.23 1.76 13.27
N ALA A 245 -5.37 2.78 14.12
CA ALA A 245 -5.37 2.66 15.58
C ALA A 245 -6.78 2.65 16.20
N GLY A 246 -7.79 3.16 15.49
CA GLY A 246 -9.18 3.10 15.95
C GLY A 246 -9.79 1.71 15.78
N GLU A 247 -10.02 1.01 16.90
CA GLU A 247 -10.93 -0.14 16.92
C GLU A 247 -12.29 0.27 16.32
N LEU A 248 -12.85 -0.55 15.43
CA LEU A 248 -14.19 -0.31 14.88
C LEU A 248 -15.20 -0.31 16.02
N SER A 249 -16.07 0.70 16.05
CA SER A 249 -17.17 0.71 17.03
C SER A 249 -18.12 -0.47 16.75
N ALA A 250 -18.77 -0.98 17.80
CA ALA A 250 -19.74 -2.08 17.67
C ALA A 250 -20.91 -1.74 16.72
N GLU A 251 -21.20 -0.45 16.53
CA GLU A 251 -22.23 0.06 15.63
C GLU A 251 -21.80 -0.04 14.15
N GLU A 252 -20.55 0.26 13.84
CA GLU A 252 -19.98 0.12 12.50
C GLU A 252 -19.87 -1.36 12.10
N LEU A 253 -19.55 -2.24 13.05
CA LEU A 253 -19.61 -3.69 12.85
C LEU A 253 -21.03 -4.17 12.55
N ARG A 254 -22.05 -3.60 13.19
CA ARG A 254 -23.46 -3.89 12.89
C ARG A 254 -23.88 -3.40 11.50
N GLN A 255 -23.38 -2.25 11.03
CA GLN A 255 -23.64 -1.78 9.66
C GLN A 255 -23.01 -2.68 8.59
N ILE A 256 -21.87 -3.30 8.91
CA ILE A 256 -21.20 -4.25 8.01
C ILE A 256 -21.88 -5.64 8.07
N THR A 257 -22.40 -6.03 9.24
CA THR A 257 -22.99 -7.37 9.48
C THR A 257 -24.51 -7.44 9.28
N GLY A 258 -25.25 -6.32 9.36
CA GLY A 258 -26.68 -6.20 9.05
C GLY A 258 -26.88 -5.21 7.91
N GLU A 259 -27.44 -5.58 6.76
CA GLU A 259 -28.83 -6.04 6.57
C GLU A 259 -28.98 -7.33 5.75
N ALA A 260 -27.92 -8.12 5.57
CA ALA A 260 -28.01 -9.40 4.84
C ALA A 260 -28.29 -10.63 5.74
N MET A 261 -28.12 -10.50 7.07
CA MET A 261 -28.09 -11.68 7.97
C MET A 261 -29.18 -11.72 9.05
N ALA A 262 -29.91 -10.62 9.31
CA ALA A 262 -30.90 -10.56 10.40
C ALA A 262 -32.38 -10.75 9.97
N GLY A 263 -32.64 -10.97 8.67
CA GLY A 263 -33.99 -11.15 8.12
C GLY A 263 -34.41 -12.59 7.82
N ALA A 264 -33.61 -13.60 8.21
CA ALA A 264 -33.96 -15.00 8.03
C ALA A 264 -33.58 -15.78 9.29
N GLY A 265 -34.55 -16.01 10.17
CA GLY A 265 -34.40 -16.97 11.24
C GLY A 265 -33.99 -18.33 10.66
N GLY A 266 -32.97 -18.94 11.26
CA GLY A 266 -32.73 -20.38 11.34
C GLY A 266 -33.26 -21.26 10.20
N ALA A 267 -32.97 -20.93 8.95
CA ALA A 267 -33.11 -21.82 7.80
C ALA A 267 -32.36 -21.17 6.65
N SER A 268 -31.26 -21.80 6.24
CA SER A 268 -30.59 -21.51 4.98
C SER A 268 -31.64 -21.39 3.87
N PRO A 269 -31.90 -20.20 3.28
CA PRO A 269 -32.75 -20.15 2.11
C PRO A 269 -31.96 -20.81 0.99
N ARG A 270 -32.39 -22.01 0.60
CA ARG A 270 -31.99 -22.66 -0.65
C ARG A 270 -32.25 -21.67 -1.78
N ARG A 271 -31.25 -20.86 -2.12
CA ARG A 271 -31.25 -20.03 -3.32
C ARG A 271 -30.79 -20.90 -4.48
N SER A 272 -31.72 -21.68 -5.02
CA SER A 272 -31.66 -22.08 -6.42
C SER A 272 -31.69 -20.81 -7.27
N GLY A 273 -30.65 -20.58 -8.08
CA GLY A 273 -30.64 -19.51 -9.07
C GLY A 273 -30.17 -18.14 -8.56
N ARG A 274 -28.95 -18.06 -8.02
CA ARG A 274 -28.14 -16.85 -8.23
C ARG A 274 -27.08 -17.21 -9.27
N PRO A 275 -26.99 -16.52 -10.43
CA PRO A 275 -25.75 -16.59 -11.20
C PRO A 275 -24.60 -16.14 -10.28
N PRO A 276 -23.38 -16.65 -10.47
CA PRO A 276 -22.22 -16.11 -9.78
C PRO A 276 -22.22 -14.60 -9.97
N HIS A 277 -22.37 -13.84 -8.89
CA HIS A 277 -22.10 -12.42 -8.93
C HIS A 277 -20.62 -12.28 -9.26
N ARG A 278 -20.37 -11.99 -10.53
CA ARG A 278 -19.43 -10.98 -11.00
C ARG A 278 -19.23 -9.98 -9.86
N SER A 279 -18.16 -10.18 -9.08
CA SER A 279 -17.74 -9.24 -8.07
C SER A 279 -17.54 -7.90 -8.78
N MET A 280 -18.45 -6.95 -8.56
CA MET A 280 -18.06 -5.56 -8.68
C MET A 280 -17.24 -5.26 -7.41
N GLY A 281 -15.91 -5.37 -7.31
CA GLY A 281 -14.88 -5.20 -8.32
C GLY A 281 -15.05 -3.85 -9.01
N PRO A 282 -14.08 -2.91 -9.02
CA PRO A 282 -14.21 -1.83 -9.98
C PRO A 282 -14.46 -2.45 -11.37
N PRO A 283 -15.32 -1.85 -12.21
CA PRO A 283 -15.74 -2.48 -13.46
C PRO A 283 -14.50 -2.88 -14.26
N GLN A 284 -14.28 -4.19 -14.46
CA GLN A 284 -13.45 -4.64 -15.57
C GLN A 284 -14.31 -4.51 -16.83
N GLU A 285 -14.39 -3.27 -17.31
CA GLU A 285 -14.88 -2.90 -18.63
C GLU A 285 -13.72 -2.99 -19.63
N PRO A 286 -13.94 -3.45 -20.87
CA PRO A 286 -13.04 -3.16 -21.97
C PRO A 286 -13.36 -1.76 -22.49
N TRP A 287 -12.75 -0.74 -21.87
CA TRP A 287 -12.54 0.53 -22.54
C TRP A 287 -11.27 0.45 -23.36
N GLY A 288 -11.22 1.20 -24.47
CA GLY A 288 -9.97 1.57 -25.10
C GLY A 288 -8.97 1.98 -24.01
N TRP A 289 -7.85 1.26 -23.97
CA TRP A 289 -6.92 1.25 -22.86
C TRP A 289 -6.24 2.61 -22.73
N GLY A 290 -6.73 3.45 -21.81
CA GLY A 290 -5.96 4.53 -21.21
C GLY A 290 -4.90 3.95 -20.27
N ALA A 291 -3.90 3.30 -20.84
CA ALA A 291 -2.73 2.80 -20.13
C ALA A 291 -1.64 3.88 -20.09
N ASP A 292 -1.90 4.99 -19.40
CA ASP A 292 -0.84 5.92 -19.01
C ASP A 292 -0.25 5.45 -17.69
N GLY A 293 0.79 4.60 -17.76
CA GLY A 293 1.50 4.14 -16.57
C GLY A 293 2.37 2.91 -16.80
N THR A 294 3.52 3.12 -17.46
CA THR A 294 4.72 2.25 -17.53
C THR A 294 4.64 0.81 -16.96
N PRO A 295 4.91 -0.23 -17.75
CA PRO A 295 5.11 -1.58 -17.21
C PRO A 295 6.41 -1.63 -16.40
N ARG A 296 6.33 -1.75 -15.08
CA ARG A 296 7.50 -2.03 -14.23
C ARG A 296 7.80 -3.52 -14.26
N ARG A 297 8.98 -3.89 -14.77
CA ARG A 297 9.45 -5.28 -14.83
C ARG A 297 9.50 -5.91 -13.44
N ALA A 298 8.99 -7.13 -13.34
CA ALA A 298 9.00 -7.96 -12.15
C ALA A 298 10.42 -8.47 -11.86
N VAL A 299 11.04 -7.90 -10.83
CA VAL A 299 12.11 -8.57 -10.07
C VAL A 299 11.82 -8.28 -8.60
N GLY A 300 11.34 -9.30 -7.87
CA GLY A 300 11.29 -9.28 -6.41
C GLY A 300 9.89 -9.14 -5.77
N LEU A 301 9.38 -10.30 -5.33
CA LEU A 301 8.57 -10.52 -4.11
C LEU A 301 7.21 -9.80 -3.99
N GLY A 302 6.13 -10.60 -4.12
CA GLY A 302 4.82 -10.36 -3.48
C GLY A 302 3.83 -9.48 -4.25
N TRP A 303 3.67 -9.64 -5.57
CA TRP A 303 2.76 -8.79 -6.37
C TRP A 303 1.56 -9.58 -6.91
N GLU A 304 0.36 -9.03 -6.73
CA GLU A 304 -0.87 -9.52 -7.37
C GLU A 304 -0.96 -8.91 -8.78
N LEU A 305 -0.76 -9.73 -9.82
CA LEU A 305 -0.96 -9.33 -11.21
C LEU A 305 -2.44 -9.50 -11.59
N TRP A 306 -3.05 -8.39 -12.00
CA TRP A 306 -4.37 -8.38 -12.62
C TRP A 306 -4.21 -8.55 -14.13
N GLY A 307 -4.53 -9.75 -14.64
CA GLY A 307 -4.65 -10.01 -16.07
C GLY A 307 -6.12 -10.02 -16.48
N SER A 308 -6.46 -9.38 -17.59
CA SER A 308 -7.85 -9.26 -18.07
C SER A 308 -8.09 -10.14 -19.32
N PRO A 309 -8.95 -11.17 -19.25
CA PRO A 309 -9.46 -11.88 -20.42
C PRO A 309 -10.63 -11.12 -21.08
N GLY A 310 -10.82 -11.30 -22.39
CA GLY A 310 -11.81 -10.59 -23.21
C GLY A 310 -13.28 -11.02 -22.99
N PRO A 311 -14.26 -10.17 -23.31
CA PRO A 311 -15.68 -10.42 -23.04
C PRO A 311 -16.33 -11.42 -24.00
N SER A 312 -17.28 -12.22 -23.47
CA SER A 312 -18.21 -13.02 -24.27
C SER A 312 -19.42 -12.20 -24.75
N ALA A 313 -19.88 -12.49 -25.97
CA ALA A 313 -20.95 -11.73 -26.64
C ALA A 313 -22.34 -12.15 -26.14
N ASN A 314 -22.86 -11.42 -25.16
CA ASN A 314 -24.25 -11.52 -24.70
C ASN A 314 -25.05 -10.31 -25.19
N PRO A 315 -26.22 -10.48 -25.87
CA PRO A 315 -26.93 -9.39 -26.53
C PRO A 315 -27.61 -8.37 -25.58
N SER A 316 -27.88 -8.73 -24.33
CA SER A 316 -28.57 -7.86 -23.34
C SER A 316 -27.61 -7.07 -22.43
N LEU A 317 -26.38 -7.55 -22.24
CA LEU A 317 -25.35 -6.93 -21.41
C LEU A 317 -24.90 -5.52 -21.87
N PRO A 318 -24.71 -5.22 -23.18
CA PRO A 318 -24.24 -3.91 -23.60
C PRO A 318 -25.25 -2.78 -23.35
N HIS A 319 -26.56 -3.08 -23.43
CA HIS A 319 -27.61 -2.08 -23.18
C HIS A 319 -27.63 -1.63 -21.72
N SER A 320 -27.57 -2.59 -20.78
CA SER A 320 -27.53 -2.29 -19.35
C SER A 320 -26.25 -1.55 -18.95
N LEU A 321 -25.11 -1.87 -19.58
CA LEU A 321 -23.84 -1.19 -19.33
C LEU A 321 -23.87 0.26 -19.83
N ALA A 322 -24.37 0.48 -21.06
CA ALA A 322 -24.48 1.82 -21.63
C ALA A 322 -25.36 2.75 -20.78
N GLN A 323 -26.49 2.25 -20.27
CA GLN A 323 -27.36 3.00 -19.34
C GLN A 323 -26.66 3.35 -18.02
N HIS A 324 -25.83 2.44 -17.50
CA HIS A 324 -25.06 2.69 -16.28
C HIS A 324 -24.01 3.79 -16.49
N ILE A 325 -23.26 3.72 -17.58
CA ILE A 325 -22.21 4.69 -17.93
C ILE A 325 -22.80 6.08 -18.13
N THR A 326 -23.88 6.20 -18.93
CA THR A 326 -24.51 7.50 -19.18
C THR A 326 -25.02 8.13 -17.89
N TYR A 327 -25.58 7.32 -16.98
CA TYR A 327 -25.99 7.78 -15.67
C TYR A 327 -24.81 8.31 -14.83
N VAL A 328 -23.68 7.60 -14.79
CA VAL A 328 -22.47 8.01 -14.05
C VAL A 328 -21.93 9.33 -14.58
N HIS A 329 -21.84 9.51 -15.90
CA HIS A 329 -21.37 10.76 -16.48
C HIS A 329 -22.33 11.94 -16.25
N GLN A 330 -23.64 11.67 -16.17
CA GLN A 330 -24.64 12.70 -15.89
C GLN A 330 -24.64 13.13 -14.41
N HIS A 331 -24.45 12.19 -13.48
CA HIS A 331 -24.66 12.45 -12.04
C HIS A 331 -23.38 12.41 -11.20
N SER A 332 -22.24 12.05 -11.79
CA SER A 332 -20.97 11.75 -11.10
C SER A 332 -21.13 10.76 -9.93
N ARG A 333 -22.17 9.92 -10.00
CA ARG A 333 -22.56 8.91 -9.02
C ARG A 333 -23.15 7.73 -9.75
N GLN A 334 -22.96 6.53 -9.21
CA GLN A 334 -23.59 5.33 -9.76
C GLN A 334 -25.11 5.35 -9.59
N PRO A 335 -25.87 4.62 -10.44
CA PRO A 335 -27.30 4.40 -10.25
C PRO A 335 -27.62 3.85 -8.86
N PRO A 336 -28.79 4.17 -8.29
CA PRO A 336 -29.19 3.67 -6.98
C PRO A 336 -29.20 2.13 -7.00
N CYS A 337 -28.32 1.53 -6.21
CA CYS A 337 -28.26 0.08 -6.03
C CYS A 337 -29.24 -0.35 -4.94
N SER A 338 -29.62 -1.63 -4.96
CA SER A 338 -30.50 -2.25 -3.97
C SER A 338 -29.89 -2.36 -2.56
N PHE A 339 -28.61 -2.03 -2.41
CA PHE A 339 -27.89 -2.06 -1.14
C PHE A 339 -27.19 -0.72 -0.89
N GLN A 340 -27.09 -0.36 0.38
CA GLN A 340 -26.33 0.81 0.81
C GLN A 340 -24.84 0.58 0.59
N GLN A 341 -24.17 1.53 -0.06
CA GLN A 341 -22.74 1.44 -0.30
C GLN A 341 -21.95 1.74 0.98
N LEU A 342 -20.94 0.93 1.26
CA LEU A 342 -20.02 1.17 2.36
C LEU A 342 -18.98 2.22 1.93
N ASP A 343 -18.65 3.12 2.86
CA ASP A 343 -17.61 4.12 2.60
C ASP A 343 -16.23 3.46 2.45
N MET A 344 -15.38 4.06 1.60
CA MET A 344 -14.03 3.57 1.32
C MET A 344 -13.16 3.55 2.59
N LYS A 345 -13.33 4.54 3.49
CA LYS A 345 -12.62 4.57 4.78
C LYS A 345 -13.07 3.40 5.68
N LEU A 346 -14.37 3.17 5.75
CA LEU A 346 -14.96 2.05 6.52
C LEU A 346 -14.46 0.69 6.00
N MET A 347 -14.47 0.51 4.67
CA MET A 347 -14.02 -0.73 4.02
C MET A 347 -12.53 -1.00 4.27
N ARG A 348 -11.67 0.02 4.17
CA ARG A 348 -10.23 -0.11 4.44
C ARG A 348 -9.96 -0.50 5.90
N ARG A 349 -10.66 0.11 6.85
CA ARG A 349 -10.54 -0.23 8.28
C ARG A 349 -11.04 -1.64 8.57
N TYR A 350 -12.15 -2.07 7.95
CA TYR A 350 -12.65 -3.45 8.06
C TYR A 350 -11.63 -4.46 7.53
N ILE A 351 -11.08 -4.23 6.34
CA ILE A 351 -10.05 -5.11 5.75
C ILE A 351 -8.80 -5.14 6.63
N ALA A 352 -8.39 -4.01 7.21
CA ALA A 352 -7.26 -3.96 8.13
C ALA A 352 -7.50 -4.81 9.39
N MET A 353 -8.73 -4.83 9.91
CA MET A 353 -9.14 -5.72 11.00
C MET A 353 -9.12 -7.19 10.57
N CYS A 354 -9.70 -7.53 9.41
CA CYS A 354 -9.67 -8.90 8.88
C CYS A 354 -8.25 -9.44 8.69
N LYS A 355 -7.31 -8.60 8.23
CA LYS A 355 -5.90 -8.98 8.04
C LYS A 355 -5.15 -9.31 9.35
N ARG A 356 -5.64 -8.85 10.50
CA ARG A 356 -5.05 -9.21 11.81
C ARG A 356 -5.44 -10.62 12.24
N LYS A 357 -6.55 -11.15 11.72
CA LYS A 357 -7.01 -12.51 12.01
C LYS A 357 -6.23 -13.53 11.18
N GLN A 358 -5.81 -14.61 11.84
CA GLN A 358 -5.11 -15.75 11.22
C GLN A 358 -5.88 -17.04 11.52
N PRO A 359 -6.88 -17.39 10.70
CA PRO A 359 -7.68 -18.60 10.92
C PRO A 359 -6.87 -19.87 10.67
N VAL A 360 -7.20 -20.91 11.41
CA VAL A 360 -6.57 -22.23 11.34
C VAL A 360 -7.46 -23.21 10.59
N VAL A 361 -6.86 -24.06 9.76
CA VAL A 361 -7.57 -25.13 9.04
C VAL A 361 -7.66 -26.36 9.95
N PRO A 362 -8.87 -26.86 10.26
CA PRO A 362 -9.02 -28.06 11.07
C PRO A 362 -8.65 -29.34 10.29
N GLU A 363 -8.08 -30.33 10.99
CA GLU A 363 -7.60 -31.58 10.37
C GLU A 363 -8.74 -32.42 9.77
N ALA A 364 -9.95 -32.34 10.34
CA ALA A 364 -11.13 -33.04 9.83
C ALA A 364 -11.52 -32.64 8.38
N LEU A 365 -11.08 -31.48 7.89
CA LEU A 365 -11.32 -31.04 6.51
C LEU A 365 -10.24 -31.47 5.53
N ALA A 366 -9.12 -32.04 5.98
CA ALA A 366 -8.00 -32.42 5.12
C ALA A 366 -8.42 -33.46 4.06
N ASP A 367 -9.16 -34.48 4.47
CA ASP A 367 -9.67 -35.52 3.56
C ASP A 367 -10.63 -34.95 2.53
N TYR A 368 -11.46 -33.98 2.93
CA TYR A 368 -12.39 -33.32 2.02
C TYR A 368 -11.66 -32.45 0.99
N ILE A 369 -10.68 -31.66 1.41
CA ILE A 369 -9.91 -30.77 0.53
C ILE A 369 -9.08 -31.60 -0.45
N THR A 370 -8.48 -32.70 -0.01
CA THR A 370 -7.70 -33.60 -0.87
C THR A 370 -8.60 -34.29 -1.89
N ALA A 371 -9.78 -34.78 -1.49
CA ALA A 371 -10.76 -35.35 -2.41
C ALA A 371 -11.21 -34.34 -3.47
N ALA A 372 -11.57 -33.13 -3.07
CA ALA A 372 -11.98 -32.06 -3.98
C ALA A 372 -10.86 -31.66 -4.97
N TYR A 373 -9.61 -31.64 -4.50
CA TYR A 373 -8.45 -31.39 -5.36
C TYR A 373 -8.22 -32.50 -6.40
N VAL A 374 -8.35 -33.77 -5.98
CA VAL A 374 -8.22 -34.92 -6.88
C VAL A 374 -9.32 -34.91 -7.94
N GLU A 375 -10.56 -34.58 -7.57
CA GLU A 375 -11.69 -34.46 -8.51
C GLU A 375 -11.44 -33.37 -9.56
N MET A 376 -11.07 -32.16 -9.12
CA MET A 376 -10.72 -31.06 -10.02
C MET A 376 -9.57 -31.46 -10.97
N ARG A 377 -8.59 -32.22 -10.48
CA ARG A 377 -7.45 -32.68 -11.29
C ARG A 377 -7.84 -33.77 -12.29
N LYS A 378 -8.78 -34.66 -11.93
CA LYS A 378 -9.34 -35.66 -12.85
C LYS A 378 -10.11 -34.97 -13.98
N GLU A 379 -10.94 -33.98 -13.66
CA GLU A 379 -11.67 -33.20 -14.66
C GLU A 379 -10.70 -32.48 -15.61
N ALA A 380 -9.68 -31.82 -15.06
CA ALA A 380 -8.65 -31.15 -15.85
C ALA A 380 -7.80 -32.08 -16.72
N TRP A 381 -7.76 -33.38 -16.42
CA TRP A 381 -7.11 -34.39 -17.26
C TRP A 381 -8.04 -34.96 -18.32
N ALA A 382 -9.34 -35.05 -18.03
CA ALA A 382 -10.36 -35.53 -18.96
C ALA A 382 -10.64 -34.51 -20.08
N SER A 383 -10.60 -33.21 -19.80
CA SER A 383 -10.77 -32.16 -20.80
C SER A 383 -9.43 -31.78 -21.45
N LYS A 384 -9.39 -31.77 -22.79
CA LYS A 384 -8.20 -31.34 -23.56
C LYS A 384 -7.91 -29.83 -23.47
N ASP A 385 -8.92 -29.01 -23.15
CA ASP A 385 -8.84 -27.55 -23.19
C ASP A 385 -8.72 -26.88 -21.80
N THR A 386 -8.53 -27.65 -20.73
CA THR A 386 -8.36 -27.09 -19.38
C THR A 386 -6.94 -26.63 -19.10
N THR A 387 -6.85 -25.50 -18.39
CA THR A 387 -5.58 -24.93 -17.94
C THR A 387 -4.81 -25.94 -17.07
N TYR A 388 -3.48 -25.95 -17.21
CA TYR A 388 -2.60 -26.84 -16.46
C TYR A 388 -2.76 -26.69 -14.94
N THR A 389 -3.29 -27.73 -14.27
CA THR A 389 -3.46 -27.76 -12.82
C THR A 389 -2.22 -28.33 -12.13
N SER A 390 -1.43 -27.48 -11.49
CA SER A 390 -0.26 -27.90 -10.68
C SER A 390 -0.63 -28.19 -9.22
N ALA A 391 0.28 -28.82 -8.47
CA ALA A 391 0.13 -28.99 -7.02
C ALA A 391 0.00 -27.65 -6.25
N ARG A 392 0.42 -26.51 -6.84
CA ARG A 392 0.24 -25.19 -6.23
C ARG A 392 -1.23 -24.76 -6.15
N THR A 393 -2.10 -25.33 -6.98
CA THR A 393 -3.53 -25.00 -6.95
C THR A 393 -4.19 -25.40 -5.63
N LEU A 394 -3.73 -26.49 -4.99
CA LEU A 394 -4.14 -26.89 -3.64
C LEU A 394 -3.78 -25.81 -2.59
N LEU A 395 -2.55 -25.28 -2.66
CA LEU A 395 -2.13 -24.16 -1.80
C LEU A 395 -2.94 -22.89 -2.07
N GLY A 396 -3.36 -22.68 -3.32
CA GLY A 396 -4.26 -21.59 -3.71
C GLY A 396 -5.64 -21.71 -3.06
N ILE A 397 -6.24 -22.90 -3.11
CA ILE A 397 -7.55 -23.19 -2.48
C ILE A 397 -7.46 -22.97 -0.96
N LEU A 398 -6.41 -23.47 -0.31
CA LEU A 398 -6.20 -23.27 1.13
C LEU A 398 -6.08 -21.78 1.48
N ARG A 399 -5.30 -21.01 0.72
CA ARG A 399 -5.15 -19.56 0.93
C ARG A 399 -6.47 -18.81 0.76
N LEU A 400 -7.25 -19.15 -0.28
CA LEU A 400 -8.58 -18.56 -0.49
C LEU A 400 -9.54 -18.90 0.64
N ALA A 401 -9.60 -20.16 1.07
CA ALA A 401 -10.44 -20.59 2.18
C ALA A 401 -10.06 -19.87 3.50
N THR A 402 -8.76 -19.75 3.82
CA THR A 402 -8.31 -18.98 4.99
C THR A 402 -8.61 -17.49 4.89
N ALA A 403 -8.56 -16.91 3.68
CA ALA A 403 -8.91 -15.50 3.47
C ALA A 403 -10.42 -15.26 3.66
N LEU A 404 -11.28 -16.18 3.19
CA LEU A 404 -12.73 -16.13 3.39
C LEU A 404 -13.11 -16.23 4.87
N ALA A 405 -12.49 -17.16 5.62
CA ALA A 405 -12.67 -17.25 7.06
C ALA A 405 -12.22 -15.97 7.79
N GLY A 406 -11.12 -15.34 7.33
CA GLY A 406 -10.65 -14.05 7.83
C GLY A 406 -11.63 -12.89 7.57
N LEU A 407 -12.36 -12.91 6.44
CA LEU A 407 -13.42 -11.94 6.15
C LEU A 407 -14.65 -12.11 7.04
N ARG A 408 -14.94 -13.34 7.47
CA ARG A 408 -16.01 -13.66 8.44
C ARG A 408 -15.58 -13.41 9.90
N LEU A 409 -14.31 -13.05 10.14
CA LEU A 409 -13.71 -12.89 11.47
C LEU A 409 -13.75 -14.15 12.35
N VAL A 410 -13.79 -15.33 11.72
CA VAL A 410 -13.79 -16.64 12.39
C VAL A 410 -12.35 -17.15 12.49
N ASP A 411 -12.00 -17.83 13.58
CA ASP A 411 -10.65 -18.34 13.84
C ASP A 411 -10.42 -19.77 13.28
N VAL A 412 -11.48 -20.43 12.81
CA VAL A 412 -11.45 -21.80 12.24
C VAL A 412 -12.14 -21.80 10.88
N VAL A 413 -11.53 -22.48 9.90
CA VAL A 413 -12.10 -22.61 8.55
C VAL A 413 -13.23 -23.65 8.53
N GLU A 414 -14.36 -23.30 7.92
CA GLU A 414 -15.51 -24.21 7.75
C GLU A 414 -15.52 -24.86 6.35
N LYS A 415 -16.29 -25.94 6.20
CA LYS A 415 -16.48 -26.62 4.90
C LYS A 415 -17.06 -25.68 3.84
N GLU A 416 -17.90 -24.72 4.26
CA GLU A 416 -18.52 -23.73 3.39
C GLU A 416 -17.48 -22.83 2.70
N ASP A 417 -16.43 -22.43 3.42
CA ASP A 417 -15.36 -21.56 2.90
C ASP A 417 -14.55 -22.29 1.83
N VAL A 418 -14.32 -23.60 2.00
CA VAL A 418 -13.66 -24.46 1.01
C VAL A 418 -14.54 -24.60 -0.24
N ASN A 419 -15.84 -24.80 -0.08
CA ASN A 419 -16.78 -24.89 -1.20
C ASN A 419 -16.82 -23.60 -2.01
N GLU A 420 -16.84 -22.46 -1.32
CA GLU A 420 -16.84 -21.15 -1.98
C GLU A 420 -15.50 -20.90 -2.69
N ALA A 421 -14.37 -21.26 -2.09
CA ALA A 421 -13.07 -21.19 -2.75
C ALA A 421 -13.01 -22.07 -4.02
N MET A 422 -13.59 -23.27 -3.98
CA MET A 422 -13.69 -24.15 -5.15
C MET A 422 -14.61 -23.56 -6.22
N ARG A 423 -15.75 -23.00 -5.83
CA ARG A 423 -16.66 -22.29 -6.73
C ARG A 423 -15.93 -21.16 -7.46
N LEU A 424 -15.16 -20.34 -6.74
CA LEU A 424 -14.37 -19.24 -7.32
C LEU A 424 -13.32 -19.76 -8.32
N MET A 425 -12.62 -20.85 -7.98
CA MET A 425 -11.64 -21.48 -8.86
C MET A 425 -12.26 -22.00 -10.16
N GLU A 426 -13.49 -22.55 -10.08
CA GLU A 426 -14.19 -23.06 -11.26
C GLU A 426 -14.77 -21.93 -12.12
N MET A 427 -15.34 -20.90 -11.51
CA MET A 427 -15.84 -19.71 -12.22
C MET A 427 -14.72 -18.97 -12.95
N SER A 428 -13.48 -19.01 -12.44
CA SER A 428 -12.31 -18.47 -13.14
C SER A 428 -12.00 -19.20 -14.45
N LYS A 429 -12.41 -20.47 -14.59
CA LYS A 429 -12.21 -21.27 -15.81
C LYS A 429 -13.42 -21.23 -16.73
N ASP A 430 -14.61 -20.95 -16.18
CA ASP A 430 -15.86 -20.90 -16.94
C ASP A 430 -15.82 -19.87 -18.08
N SER A 431 -15.09 -18.77 -17.90
CA SER A 431 -14.88 -17.77 -18.95
C SER A 431 -14.17 -18.31 -20.20
N LEU A 432 -13.42 -19.42 -20.08
CA LEU A 432 -12.75 -20.11 -21.20
C LEU A 432 -13.61 -21.23 -21.78
N ARG A 433 -14.59 -21.74 -21.02
CA ARG A 433 -15.58 -22.69 -21.50
C ARG A 433 -16.61 -21.90 -22.32
N GLY A 434 -16.26 -21.55 -23.56
CA GLY A 434 -17.16 -20.79 -24.44
C GLY A 434 -18.54 -21.44 -24.45
N ASP A 435 -19.58 -20.66 -24.11
CA ASP A 435 -20.95 -21.06 -23.75
C ASP A 435 -21.30 -22.48 -24.23
N LYS A 436 -20.81 -23.49 -23.52
CA LYS A 436 -21.27 -24.86 -23.71
C LYS A 436 -22.56 -24.96 -22.94
N GLY A 437 -23.53 -24.16 -23.36
CA GLY A 437 -24.95 -24.44 -23.25
C GLY A 437 -25.27 -25.71 -24.05
N GLN A 438 -24.62 -26.83 -23.71
CA GLN A 438 -25.40 -28.02 -23.44
C GLN A 438 -26.21 -27.70 -22.18
N GLN A 439 -27.23 -26.85 -22.36
CA GLN A 439 -28.53 -27.25 -21.85
C GLN A 439 -28.63 -28.70 -22.31
N SER A 440 -28.49 -29.63 -21.38
CA SER A 440 -29.14 -30.92 -21.53
C SER A 440 -30.57 -30.52 -21.84
N ARG A 441 -30.90 -30.40 -23.15
CA ARG A 441 -32.21 -30.00 -23.60
C ARG A 441 -33.08 -30.96 -22.84
N VAL A 442 -33.91 -30.45 -21.93
CA VAL A 442 -34.93 -31.27 -21.30
C VAL A 442 -35.56 -31.98 -22.49
N PRO A 443 -35.40 -33.31 -22.63
CA PRO A 443 -35.80 -33.99 -23.84
C PRO A 443 -37.24 -33.58 -24.07
N ARG A 444 -37.57 -33.10 -25.27
CA ARG A 444 -38.97 -32.75 -25.53
C ARG A 444 -39.79 -33.97 -25.14
N PRO A 445 -40.95 -33.80 -24.51
CA PRO A 445 -41.78 -34.95 -24.16
C PRO A 445 -41.99 -35.87 -25.38
N ALA A 446 -42.08 -35.30 -26.59
CA ALA A 446 -42.04 -36.03 -27.86
C ALA A 446 -40.76 -36.87 -28.07
N ASP A 447 -39.56 -36.33 -27.87
CA ASP A 447 -38.28 -37.06 -28.00
C ASP A 447 -38.16 -38.20 -26.97
N ALA A 448 -38.67 -37.98 -25.76
CA ALA A 448 -38.70 -38.99 -24.71
C ALA A 448 -39.70 -40.12 -25.03
N ILE A 449 -40.86 -39.77 -25.60
CA ILE A 449 -41.86 -40.72 -26.11
C ILE A 449 -41.28 -41.51 -27.29
N PHE A 450 -40.64 -40.84 -28.26
CA PHE A 450 -40.00 -41.50 -29.40
C PHE A 450 -38.90 -42.47 -28.95
N ALA A 451 -38.04 -42.07 -28.01
CA ALA A 451 -37.05 -42.96 -27.42
C ALA A 451 -37.69 -44.17 -26.72
N ALA A 452 -38.82 -43.98 -26.03
CA ALA A 452 -39.56 -45.06 -25.40
C ALA A 452 -40.19 -46.04 -26.40
N VAL A 453 -40.74 -45.54 -27.52
CA VAL A 453 -41.30 -46.40 -28.59
C VAL A 453 -40.17 -47.12 -29.34
N ARG A 454 -39.04 -46.44 -29.58
CA ARG A 454 -37.84 -47.03 -30.21
C ARG A 454 -37.22 -48.14 -29.37
N GLU A 455 -37.28 -48.06 -28.04
CA GLU A 455 -36.78 -49.10 -27.14
C GLU A 455 -37.63 -50.38 -27.20
N VAL A 456 -38.93 -50.24 -27.47
CA VAL A 456 -39.86 -51.38 -27.73
C VAL A 456 -39.67 -51.91 -29.14
N ALA A 457 -39.32 -51.02 -30.07
CA ALA A 457 -38.98 -51.36 -31.44
C ALA A 457 -37.63 -52.08 -31.53
N GLY A 458 -37.64 -53.40 -31.27
CA GLY A 458 -36.54 -54.28 -31.66
C GLY A 458 -36.35 -54.42 -33.19
N GLY A 459 -37.21 -53.76 -34.00
CA GLY A 459 -37.23 -53.82 -35.46
C GLY A 459 -38.11 -52.73 -36.10
N ARG A 460 -38.54 -52.93 -37.36
CA ARG A 460 -39.26 -51.92 -38.17
C ARG A 460 -40.72 -51.67 -37.78
N ALA A 461 -41.36 -52.50 -36.96
CA ALA A 461 -42.78 -52.35 -36.62
C ALA A 461 -43.09 -52.69 -35.16
N VAL A 462 -43.96 -51.90 -34.53
CA VAL A 462 -44.42 -52.07 -33.13
C VAL A 462 -45.95 -52.03 -33.08
N PRO A 463 -46.62 -52.96 -32.36
CA PRO A 463 -48.06 -52.88 -32.16
C PRO A 463 -48.42 -51.64 -31.30
N TYR A 464 -49.44 -50.90 -31.72
CA TYR A 464 -49.81 -49.62 -31.08
C TYR A 464 -50.16 -49.76 -29.60
N ALA A 465 -50.81 -50.88 -29.22
CA ALA A 465 -51.19 -51.16 -27.83
C ALA A 465 -49.98 -51.29 -26.89
N GLU A 466 -48.88 -51.88 -27.35
CA GLU A 466 -47.67 -52.09 -26.55
C GLU A 466 -46.87 -50.80 -26.40
N ALA A 467 -46.77 -50.01 -27.48
CA ALA A 467 -46.17 -48.67 -27.44
C ALA A 467 -46.92 -47.75 -26.46
N LEU A 468 -48.26 -47.79 -26.46
CA LEU A 468 -49.09 -46.98 -25.59
C LEU A 468 -48.94 -47.40 -24.12
N GLN A 469 -48.94 -48.71 -23.81
CA GLN A 469 -48.71 -49.21 -22.44
C GLN A 469 -47.34 -48.79 -21.88
N ARG A 470 -46.27 -48.85 -22.68
CA ARG A 470 -44.92 -48.41 -22.28
C ARG A 470 -44.83 -46.91 -22.04
N CYS A 471 -45.52 -46.10 -22.85
CA CYS A 471 -45.56 -44.65 -22.64
C CYS A 471 -46.36 -44.27 -21.39
N LEU A 472 -47.47 -44.97 -21.12
CA LEU A 472 -48.22 -44.82 -19.87
C LEU A 472 -47.38 -45.24 -18.66
N ALA A 473 -46.60 -46.32 -18.75
CA ALA A 473 -45.71 -46.78 -17.67
C ALA A 473 -44.59 -45.78 -17.36
N LYS A 474 -44.13 -45.00 -18.35
CA LYS A 474 -43.17 -43.89 -18.18
C LYS A 474 -43.83 -42.57 -17.73
N GLY A 475 -45.16 -42.55 -17.54
CA GLY A 475 -45.91 -41.42 -16.97
C GLY A 475 -46.47 -40.41 -17.97
N PHE A 476 -46.50 -40.71 -19.28
CA PHE A 476 -47.06 -39.82 -20.30
C PHE A 476 -48.56 -40.00 -20.46
N THR A 477 -49.30 -38.93 -20.80
CA THR A 477 -50.74 -39.03 -21.07
C THR A 477 -51.00 -39.58 -22.48
N PRO A 478 -52.12 -40.28 -22.72
CA PRO A 478 -52.41 -40.84 -24.05
C PRO A 478 -52.57 -39.76 -25.13
N ALA A 479 -52.97 -38.53 -24.75
CA ALA A 479 -53.03 -37.39 -25.64
C ALA A 479 -51.62 -36.94 -26.09
N GLN A 480 -50.68 -36.81 -25.15
CA GLN A 480 -49.28 -36.44 -25.46
C GLN A 480 -48.60 -37.46 -26.38
N VAL A 481 -48.91 -38.75 -26.21
CA VAL A 481 -48.38 -39.82 -27.08
C VAL A 481 -48.97 -39.73 -28.48
N GLN A 482 -50.27 -39.44 -28.61
CA GLN A 482 -50.91 -39.27 -29.92
C GLN A 482 -50.39 -38.04 -30.65
N ASP A 483 -50.21 -36.93 -29.94
CA ASP A 483 -49.69 -35.69 -30.53
C ASP A 483 -48.23 -35.85 -30.95
N ALA A 484 -47.41 -36.52 -30.14
CA ALA A 484 -46.03 -36.84 -30.51
C ALA A 484 -45.96 -37.77 -31.73
N LEU A 485 -46.80 -38.80 -31.81
CA LEU A 485 -46.83 -39.69 -32.97
C LEU A 485 -47.26 -38.97 -34.25
N ARG A 486 -48.21 -38.02 -34.17
CA ARG A 486 -48.58 -37.17 -35.31
C ARG A 486 -47.41 -36.28 -35.75
N GLU A 487 -46.71 -35.65 -34.80
CA GLU A 487 -45.55 -34.81 -35.10
C GLU A 487 -44.45 -35.62 -35.83
N TYR A 488 -44.19 -36.87 -35.43
CA TYR A 488 -43.21 -37.73 -36.12
C TYR A 488 -43.72 -38.38 -37.41
N GLU A 489 -45.05 -38.48 -37.59
CA GLU A 489 -45.68 -38.88 -38.86
C GLU A 489 -45.60 -37.75 -39.89
N GLU A 490 -45.81 -36.50 -39.48
CA GLU A 490 -45.61 -35.32 -40.33
C GLU A 490 -44.14 -35.12 -40.74
N LEU A 491 -43.21 -35.65 -39.95
CA LEU A 491 -41.77 -35.65 -40.23
C LEU A 491 -41.28 -36.90 -41.00
N ASP A 492 -42.19 -37.78 -41.44
CA ASP A 492 -41.90 -39.03 -42.16
C ASP A 492 -40.90 -39.98 -41.44
N VAL A 493 -40.84 -39.93 -40.10
CA VAL A 493 -39.96 -40.79 -39.30
C VAL A 493 -40.66 -42.10 -38.93
N LEU A 494 -41.98 -42.05 -38.77
CA LEU A 494 -42.83 -43.21 -38.48
C LEU A 494 -44.17 -43.07 -39.19
N GLN A 495 -44.80 -44.19 -39.54
CA GLN A 495 -46.11 -44.23 -40.16
C GLN A 495 -47.05 -45.05 -39.28
N VAL A 496 -48.25 -44.54 -39.03
CA VAL A 496 -49.28 -45.25 -38.28
C VAL A 496 -50.34 -45.75 -39.24
N ASN A 497 -50.67 -47.04 -39.19
CA ASN A 497 -51.72 -47.60 -40.05
C ASN A 497 -53.07 -46.91 -39.79
N ALA A 498 -53.91 -46.72 -40.82
CA ALA A 498 -55.22 -46.04 -40.73
C ALA A 498 -56.16 -46.62 -39.65
N ALA A 499 -56.02 -47.91 -39.33
CA ALA A 499 -56.75 -48.57 -38.24
C ALA A 499 -56.10 -48.44 -36.84
N ARG A 500 -54.99 -47.69 -36.71
CA ARG A 500 -54.17 -47.50 -35.49
C ARG A 500 -53.76 -48.78 -34.76
N THR A 501 -53.51 -49.85 -35.52
CA THR A 501 -53.12 -51.15 -34.96
C THR A 501 -51.60 -51.33 -34.86
N ARG A 502 -50.83 -50.69 -35.74
CA ARG A 502 -49.37 -50.85 -35.85
C ARG A 502 -48.70 -49.53 -36.21
N ILE A 503 -47.52 -49.30 -35.64
CA ILE A 503 -46.60 -48.20 -35.93
C ILE A 503 -45.41 -48.80 -36.69
N THR A 504 -45.11 -48.30 -37.88
CA THR A 504 -43.96 -48.72 -38.70
C THR A 504 -42.95 -47.59 -38.80
N PHE A 505 -41.70 -47.86 -38.46
CA PHE A 505 -40.60 -46.90 -38.65
C PHE A 505 -40.16 -46.94 -40.11
N ILE A 506 -40.04 -45.76 -40.73
CA ILE A 506 -39.65 -45.60 -42.14
C ILE A 506 -38.13 -45.73 -42.28
#